data_AF-A0A9P7FL10-F1
#
_entry.id   AF-A0A9P7FL10-F1
#
_cell.length_a   1.000
_cell.length_b   1.000
_cell.length_c   1.000
_cell.angle_alpha   90.00
_cell.angle_beta   90.00
_cell.angle_gamma   90.00
#
_symmetry.space_group_name_H-M   'P 1'
#
loop_
_entity.id
_entity.type
_entity.pdbx_description
1 polymer ?
#
loop_
_entity_poly.entity_id
_entity_poly.type
_entity_poly.pdbx_seq_one_letter_code
_entity_poly.pdbx_strand_id
1 'polypeptide(L)'
;MPERTRFGRDGEEMGAGEMMAYARSVGSNDIFVTGRKENGNYVRINLERDRIIPNRIIMSVDIDSVIWVTRFPRFAKWLNIYMQPVIRKYAPIKKHNHVYIDVIYPPEEGKPNSTDVHARFKLSQVPHLFLGKVSEGNATANLYMHFPRMIHKHPHIRRFSNMVPWDLQGTLWEEVIIPAMRHVATPAELPYIGFNREELAFKAREKGEKRAEASYPFKPAQLTKFFEEINTIVSLIPWHCD
;
A
#
# COMPACT_ATOMS: atom_id res chain seq x y z
N MET A 1 -11.34 27.49 -6.86
CA MET A 1 -10.01 27.99 -6.46
C MET A 1 -9.18 26.80 -6.04
N PRO A 2 -7.98 26.56 -6.60
CA PRO A 2 -7.22 25.37 -6.23
C PRO A 2 -6.57 25.58 -4.86
N GLU A 3 -6.83 24.64 -3.96
CA GLU A 3 -6.23 24.56 -2.63
C GLU A 3 -4.71 24.50 -2.73
N ARG A 4 -4.06 25.54 -2.20
CA ARG A 4 -2.63 25.52 -1.90
C ARG A 4 -2.40 24.44 -0.84
N THR A 5 -1.68 23.41 -1.22
CA THR A 5 -1.11 22.39 -0.32
C THR A 5 -0.46 23.06 0.90
N ARG A 6 -0.68 22.49 2.09
CA ARG A 6 -0.20 22.97 3.41
C ARG A 6 1.34 22.96 3.59
N PHE A 7 2.12 23.01 2.51
CA PHE A 7 3.56 23.31 2.53
C PHE A 7 3.87 24.82 2.50
N GLY A 8 2.84 25.67 2.46
CA GLY A 8 2.95 27.05 2.00
C GLY A 8 3.25 28.15 3.02
N ARG A 9 4.03 27.96 4.09
CA ARG A 9 4.48 29.12 4.91
C ARG A 9 5.94 29.12 5.39
N ASP A 10 6.56 27.98 5.67
CA ASP A 10 7.87 27.95 6.37
C ASP A 10 9.00 27.33 5.53
N GLY A 11 8.96 27.54 4.22
CA GLY A 11 9.97 27.04 3.28
C GLY A 11 10.65 28.19 2.55
N GLU A 12 11.96 28.29 2.66
CA GLU A 12 12.76 29.22 1.87
C GLU A 12 13.00 28.61 0.49
N GLU A 13 12.72 29.36 -0.57
CA GLU A 13 13.00 28.92 -1.93
C GLU A 13 14.45 29.23 -2.28
N MET A 14 15.17 28.24 -2.83
CA MET A 14 16.56 28.40 -3.27
C MET A 14 16.77 27.78 -4.64
N GLY A 15 17.63 28.40 -5.43
CA GLY A 15 18.23 27.75 -6.59
C GLY A 15 19.20 26.64 -6.20
N ALA A 16 19.47 25.70 -7.12
CA ALA A 16 20.54 24.71 -6.97
C ALA A 16 21.92 25.37 -6.74
N GLY A 17 22.23 26.44 -7.47
CA GLY A 17 23.46 27.23 -7.33
C GLY A 17 23.53 27.95 -5.98
N GLU A 18 22.44 28.59 -5.56
CA GLU A 18 22.32 29.20 -4.22
C GLU A 18 22.50 28.15 -3.10
N MET A 19 21.90 26.97 -3.25
CA MET A 19 22.01 25.86 -2.30
C MET A 19 23.45 25.33 -2.23
N MET A 20 24.15 25.25 -3.37
CA MET A 20 25.57 24.91 -3.44
C MET A 20 26.48 25.95 -2.80
N ALA A 21 26.21 27.23 -3.02
CA ALA A 21 26.95 28.32 -2.38
C ALA A 21 26.75 28.30 -0.85
N TYR A 22 25.52 28.06 -0.39
CA TYR A 22 25.21 27.94 1.04
C TYR A 22 25.92 26.75 1.71
N ALA A 23 25.89 25.57 1.08
CA ALA A 23 26.60 24.40 1.58
C ALA A 23 28.11 24.67 1.73
N ARG A 24 28.71 25.38 0.76
CA ARG A 24 30.12 25.80 0.83
C ARG A 24 30.37 26.83 1.93
N SER A 25 29.47 27.79 2.13
CA SER A 25 29.65 28.82 3.17
C SER A 25 29.55 28.25 4.58
N VAL A 26 28.68 27.25 4.77
CA VAL A 26 28.50 26.57 6.07
C VAL A 26 29.53 25.45 6.27
N GLY A 27 30.16 24.98 5.19
CA GLY A 27 31.09 23.84 5.24
C GLY A 27 30.38 22.50 5.50
N SER A 28 29.07 22.42 5.26
CA SER A 28 28.26 21.21 5.44
C SER A 28 27.39 20.93 4.23
N ASN A 29 27.29 19.64 3.89
CA ASN A 29 26.40 19.13 2.84
C ASN A 29 25.00 18.75 3.38
N ASP A 30 24.71 19.02 4.66
CA ASP A 30 23.46 18.61 5.31
C ASP A 30 22.22 19.18 4.63
N ILE A 31 22.32 20.36 4.03
CA ILE A 31 21.22 20.97 3.27
C ILE A 31 20.75 20.09 2.11
N PHE A 32 21.65 19.33 1.46
CA PHE A 32 21.31 18.41 0.36
C PHE A 32 20.65 17.12 0.84
N VAL A 33 20.98 16.69 2.05
CA VAL A 33 20.46 15.45 2.64
C VAL A 33 19.13 15.70 3.31
N THR A 34 19.04 16.76 4.09
CA THR A 34 17.88 17.05 4.95
C THR A 34 16.85 17.96 4.30
N GLY A 35 17.24 18.69 3.26
CA GLY A 35 16.41 19.76 2.67
C GLY A 35 16.14 20.89 3.66
N ARG A 36 17.02 21.12 4.65
CA ARG A 36 16.88 22.14 5.69
C ARG A 36 18.15 22.98 5.86
N LYS A 37 17.97 24.23 6.26
CA LYS A 37 19.05 25.10 6.75
C LYS A 37 19.28 24.90 8.26
N GLU A 38 20.39 25.42 8.77
CA GLU A 38 20.72 25.38 10.20
C GLU A 38 19.64 26.03 11.10
N ASN A 39 18.92 27.01 10.57
CA ASN A 39 17.81 27.67 11.27
C ASN A 39 16.52 26.81 11.34
N GLY A 40 16.54 25.58 10.80
CA GLY A 40 15.41 24.66 10.79
C GLY A 40 14.40 24.87 9.67
N ASN A 41 14.56 25.90 8.84
CA ASN A 41 13.67 26.15 7.71
C ASN A 41 13.88 25.11 6.61
N TYR A 42 12.78 24.66 6.01
CA TYR A 42 12.84 23.80 4.84
C TYR A 42 13.27 24.59 3.62
N VAL A 43 13.96 23.92 2.70
CA VAL A 43 14.40 24.49 1.43
C VAL A 43 13.57 23.89 0.31
N ARG A 44 12.91 24.76 -0.46
CA ARG A 44 12.28 24.38 -1.71
C ARG A 44 13.25 24.68 -2.85
N ILE A 45 13.76 23.63 -3.48
CA ILE A 45 14.64 23.80 -4.64
C ILE A 45 13.83 24.25 -5.86
N ASN A 46 14.21 25.37 -6.45
CA ASN A 46 13.71 25.85 -7.73
C ASN A 46 14.86 25.84 -8.75
N LEU A 47 14.87 24.82 -9.61
CA LEU A 47 15.91 24.64 -10.62
C LEU A 47 15.88 25.74 -11.71
N GLU A 48 14.76 26.43 -11.89
CA GLU A 48 14.63 27.52 -12.87
C GLU A 48 15.25 28.83 -12.36
N ARG A 49 15.42 28.96 -11.03
CA ARG A 49 15.84 30.21 -10.38
C ARG A 49 17.26 30.64 -10.75
N ASP A 50 18.20 29.69 -10.82
CA ASP A 50 19.58 30.02 -11.20
C ASP A 50 19.77 30.12 -12.72
N ARG A 51 18.72 29.85 -13.51
CA ARG A 51 18.79 29.67 -14.97
C ARG A 51 19.87 28.66 -15.41
N ILE A 52 20.26 27.79 -14.51
CA ILE A 52 21.16 26.68 -14.81
C ILE A 52 20.32 25.66 -15.55
N ILE A 53 20.67 25.39 -16.81
CA ILE A 53 20.14 24.26 -17.57
C ILE A 53 21.10 23.09 -17.30
N PRO A 54 20.82 22.21 -16.33
CA PRO A 54 21.71 21.10 -16.06
C PRO A 54 21.74 20.18 -17.28
N ASN A 55 22.94 19.96 -17.83
CA ASN A 55 23.16 18.99 -18.91
C ASN A 55 22.99 17.53 -18.42
N ARG A 56 23.12 17.30 -17.11
CA ARG A 56 22.95 15.99 -16.47
C ARG A 56 22.65 16.18 -14.98
N ILE A 57 21.46 15.81 -14.55
CA ILE A 57 21.10 15.71 -13.13
C ILE A 57 21.33 14.25 -12.71
N ILE A 58 22.26 14.02 -11.78
CA ILE A 58 22.43 12.72 -11.13
C ILE A 58 21.87 12.86 -9.72
N MET A 59 20.68 12.34 -9.51
CA MET A 59 20.05 12.29 -8.20
C MET A 59 20.30 10.89 -7.60
N SER A 60 21.01 10.86 -6.48
CA SER A 60 21.18 9.64 -5.68
C SER A 60 20.39 9.83 -4.40
N VAL A 61 19.30 9.07 -4.24
CA VAL A 61 18.50 9.05 -3.02
C VAL A 61 18.64 7.66 -2.42
N ASP A 62 18.97 7.60 -1.14
CA ASP A 62 18.88 6.36 -0.39
C ASP A 62 17.41 6.14 -0.02
N ILE A 63 16.77 5.19 -0.69
CA ILE A 63 15.36 4.88 -0.48
C ILE A 63 15.28 3.61 0.35
N ASP A 64 15.08 3.77 1.67
CA ASP A 64 14.90 2.64 2.60
C ASP A 64 13.66 1.79 2.25
N SER A 65 12.62 2.43 1.71
CA SER A 65 11.41 1.74 1.21
C SER A 65 10.55 2.63 0.32
N VAL A 66 9.85 2.01 -0.64
CA VAL A 66 8.79 2.66 -1.43
C VAL A 66 7.46 2.06 -1.04
N ILE A 67 6.51 2.90 -0.65
CA ILE A 67 5.12 2.50 -0.39
C ILE A 67 4.25 3.13 -1.46
N TRP A 68 3.71 2.28 -2.33
CA TRP A 68 2.82 2.69 -3.40
C TRP A 68 1.38 2.28 -3.06
N VAL A 69 0.49 3.25 -2.86
CA VAL A 69 -0.94 3.01 -2.60
C VAL A 69 -1.71 3.22 -3.89
N THR A 70 -2.38 2.19 -4.39
CA THR A 70 -3.16 2.25 -5.64
C THR A 70 -4.35 1.31 -5.60
N ARG A 71 -5.40 1.67 -6.36
CA ARG A 71 -6.57 0.82 -6.61
C ARG A 71 -6.32 -0.19 -7.73
N PHE A 72 -5.47 0.13 -8.70
CA PHE A 72 -5.20 -0.68 -9.89
C PHE A 72 -3.70 -0.97 -9.98
N PRO A 73 -3.20 -1.93 -9.20
CA PRO A 73 -1.78 -2.22 -9.19
C PRO A 73 -1.37 -2.89 -10.52
N ARG A 74 -0.28 -2.41 -11.11
CA ARG A 74 0.31 -2.94 -12.35
C ARG A 74 1.74 -3.35 -12.07
N PHE A 75 2.11 -4.54 -12.51
CA PHE A 75 3.43 -5.10 -12.25
C PHE A 75 4.04 -5.59 -13.55
N ALA A 76 5.33 -5.31 -13.77
CA ALA A 76 6.09 -5.83 -14.91
C ALA A 76 6.60 -7.26 -14.67
N LYS A 77 6.69 -7.67 -13.40
CA LYS A 77 7.23 -8.97 -12.96
C LYS A 77 6.13 -9.86 -12.41
N TRP A 78 6.48 -11.12 -12.20
CA TRP A 78 5.58 -12.08 -11.59
C TRP A 78 5.34 -11.72 -10.13
N LEU A 79 4.11 -11.95 -9.66
CA LEU A 79 3.73 -11.67 -8.29
C LEU A 79 3.14 -12.95 -7.68
N ASN A 80 3.66 -13.35 -6.52
CA ASN A 80 3.15 -14.50 -5.80
C ASN A 80 1.95 -14.05 -4.94
N ILE A 81 0.76 -14.54 -5.26
CA ILE A 81 -0.46 -14.31 -4.47
C ILE A 81 -0.60 -15.44 -3.46
N TYR A 82 -0.89 -15.11 -2.20
CA TYR A 82 -1.13 -16.11 -1.17
C TYR A 82 -2.46 -16.81 -1.38
N MET A 83 -2.45 -18.14 -1.34
CA MET A 83 -3.63 -18.98 -1.49
C MET A 83 -4.44 -19.11 -0.19
N GLN A 84 -3.90 -18.63 0.93
CA GLN A 84 -4.58 -18.59 2.22
C GLN A 84 -4.23 -17.29 2.96
N PRO A 85 -5.09 -16.84 3.88
CA PRO A 85 -4.78 -15.68 4.69
C PRO A 85 -3.54 -15.93 5.55
N VAL A 86 -2.68 -14.93 5.63
CA VAL A 86 -1.43 -14.97 6.41
C VAL A 86 -1.73 -14.68 7.88
N ILE A 87 -1.76 -15.75 8.69
CA ILE A 87 -2.06 -15.64 10.13
C ILE A 87 -0.86 -15.05 10.89
N ARG A 88 -1.03 -13.87 11.48
CA ARG A 88 0.00 -13.20 12.31
C ARG A 88 -0.59 -12.66 13.60
N LYS A 89 0.28 -12.50 14.61
CA LYS A 89 -0.06 -11.87 15.89
C LYS A 89 -0.38 -10.38 15.76
N TYR A 90 0.14 -9.72 14.72
CA TYR A 90 -0.01 -8.29 14.49
C TYR A 90 -0.28 -8.02 13.01
N ALA A 91 -0.89 -6.86 12.74
CA ALA A 91 -1.13 -6.39 11.38
C ALA A 91 0.20 -6.21 10.63
N PRO A 92 0.21 -6.40 9.30
CA PRO A 92 1.42 -6.30 8.49
C PRO A 92 2.22 -4.99 8.69
N ILE A 93 1.53 -3.86 8.71
CA ILE A 93 2.04 -2.51 8.94
C ILE A 93 1.63 -2.10 10.36
N LYS A 94 2.45 -2.48 11.34
CA LYS A 94 2.20 -2.18 12.75
C LYS A 94 2.56 -0.75 13.15
N LYS A 95 3.61 -0.18 12.55
CA LYS A 95 4.16 1.13 12.92
C LYS A 95 3.80 2.17 11.87
N HIS A 96 3.67 3.43 12.32
CA HIS A 96 3.48 4.55 11.41
C HIS A 96 4.74 4.75 10.56
N ASN A 97 4.53 4.88 9.26
CA ASN A 97 5.56 5.02 8.23
C ASN A 97 5.47 6.38 7.51
N HIS A 98 4.90 7.40 8.18
CA HIS A 98 4.66 8.73 7.61
C HIS A 98 3.73 8.77 6.38
N VAL A 99 3.12 7.64 6.00
CA VAL A 99 2.11 7.57 4.95
C VAL A 99 0.72 7.80 5.53
N TYR A 100 -0.04 8.64 4.85
CA TYR A 100 -1.41 8.98 5.17
C TYR A 100 -2.30 8.70 3.97
N ILE A 101 -3.56 8.36 4.24
CA ILE A 101 -4.61 8.29 3.23
C ILE A 101 -5.74 9.23 3.63
N ASP A 102 -6.36 9.83 2.63
CA ASP A 102 -7.60 10.58 2.79
C ASP A 102 -8.75 9.65 2.39
N VAL A 103 -9.65 9.41 3.34
CA VAL A 103 -10.84 8.58 3.15
C VAL A 103 -12.04 9.50 3.04
N ILE A 104 -12.84 9.26 2.01
CA ILE A 104 -14.12 9.92 1.81
C ILE A 104 -15.18 8.99 2.39
N TYR A 105 -15.84 9.44 3.45
CA TYR A 105 -16.99 8.74 4.00
C TYR A 105 -18.25 9.13 3.24
N PRO A 106 -19.13 8.16 2.95
CA PRO A 106 -20.43 8.49 2.41
C PRO A 106 -21.22 9.35 3.42
N PRO A 107 -22.18 10.16 2.94
CA PRO A 107 -23.16 10.85 3.78
C PRO A 107 -23.77 9.91 4.82
N GLU A 108 -24.08 10.43 6.01
CA GLU A 108 -24.87 9.69 7.00
C GLU A 108 -26.23 9.29 6.39
N GLU A 109 -26.67 8.05 6.63
CA GLU A 109 -27.98 7.60 6.19
C GLU A 109 -29.07 8.54 6.72
N GLY A 110 -29.94 9.00 5.81
CA GLY A 110 -31.01 9.96 6.12
C GLY A 110 -30.65 11.44 5.92
N LYS A 111 -29.42 11.78 5.49
CA LYS A 111 -29.03 13.15 5.12
C LYS A 111 -28.52 13.22 3.67
N PRO A 112 -29.42 13.15 2.66
CA PRO A 112 -29.06 13.09 1.24
C PRO A 112 -28.30 14.33 0.71
N ASN A 113 -28.15 15.39 1.50
CA ASN A 113 -27.44 16.63 1.15
C ASN A 113 -26.24 16.93 2.09
N SER A 114 -25.77 15.98 2.91
CA SER A 114 -24.56 16.24 3.71
C SER A 114 -23.31 16.11 2.83
N THR A 115 -22.45 17.12 2.85
CA THR A 115 -21.15 17.13 2.18
C THR A 115 -20.35 15.87 2.55
N ASP A 116 -19.68 15.30 1.56
CA ASP A 116 -18.71 14.22 1.75
C ASP A 116 -17.76 14.55 2.91
N VAL A 117 -17.68 13.64 3.89
CA VAL A 117 -16.81 13.83 5.05
C VAL A 117 -15.43 13.29 4.72
N HIS A 118 -14.48 14.21 4.59
CA HIS A 118 -13.07 13.87 4.39
C HIS A 118 -12.38 13.63 5.73
N ALA A 119 -11.75 12.48 5.87
CA ALA A 119 -10.99 12.14 7.07
C ALA A 119 -9.62 11.56 6.71
N ARG A 120 -8.59 12.09 7.35
CA ARG A 120 -7.21 11.66 7.13
C ARG A 120 -6.78 10.63 8.16
N PHE A 121 -6.28 9.48 7.71
CA PHE A 121 -5.80 8.41 8.57
C PHE A 121 -4.35 8.05 8.25
N LYS A 122 -3.62 7.56 9.26
CA LYS A 122 -2.32 6.93 9.04
C LYS A 122 -2.57 5.59 8.36
N LEU A 123 -1.74 5.21 7.37
CA LEU A 123 -1.90 3.93 6.69
C LEU A 123 -1.91 2.74 7.67
N SER A 124 -1.08 2.81 8.72
CA SER A 124 -1.00 1.80 9.78
C SER A 124 -2.26 1.68 10.66
N GLN A 125 -3.20 2.62 10.57
CA GLN A 125 -4.49 2.59 11.28
C GLN A 125 -5.60 1.93 10.47
N VAL A 126 -5.37 1.73 9.17
CA VAL A 126 -6.34 1.10 8.27
C VAL A 126 -6.23 -0.40 8.43
N PRO A 127 -7.33 -1.15 8.61
CA PRO A 127 -7.27 -2.61 8.57
C PRO A 127 -6.72 -3.12 7.24
N HIS A 128 -5.80 -4.07 7.28
CA HIS A 128 -5.15 -4.59 6.07
C HIS A 128 -4.58 -5.99 6.25
N LEU A 129 -4.37 -6.67 5.12
CA LEU A 129 -3.88 -8.04 5.01
C LEU A 129 -2.72 -8.15 4.03
N PHE A 130 -1.90 -9.19 4.19
CA PHE A 130 -0.96 -9.62 3.15
C PHE A 130 -1.74 -10.32 2.05
N LEU A 131 -1.63 -9.82 0.82
CA LEU A 131 -2.19 -10.48 -0.36
C LEU A 131 -1.13 -11.27 -1.13
N GLY A 132 0.11 -10.77 -1.16
CA GLY A 132 1.16 -11.42 -1.91
C GLY A 132 2.52 -10.77 -1.73
N LYS A 133 3.48 -11.24 -2.51
CA LYS A 133 4.83 -10.68 -2.58
C LYS A 133 5.43 -10.82 -3.97
N VAL A 134 6.22 -9.82 -4.36
CA VAL A 134 7.18 -9.90 -5.45
C VAL A 134 8.53 -10.26 -4.84
N SER A 135 9.18 -11.29 -5.36
CA SER A 135 10.54 -11.67 -4.95
C SER A 135 11.48 -11.58 -6.15
N GLU A 136 12.51 -10.73 -6.06
CA GLU A 136 13.57 -10.62 -7.05
C GLU A 136 14.93 -10.63 -6.34
N GLY A 137 15.65 -11.76 -6.41
CA GLY A 137 16.90 -11.96 -5.69
C GLY A 137 16.73 -11.78 -4.18
N ASN A 138 17.48 -10.83 -3.60
CA ASN A 138 17.41 -10.49 -2.17
C ASN A 138 16.36 -9.42 -1.85
N ALA A 139 15.76 -8.77 -2.86
CA ALA A 139 14.76 -7.73 -2.66
C ALA A 139 13.35 -8.34 -2.71
N THR A 140 12.52 -7.96 -1.74
CA THR A 140 11.11 -8.37 -1.70
C THR A 140 10.22 -7.14 -1.57
N ALA A 141 9.17 -7.08 -2.40
CA ALA A 141 8.11 -6.10 -2.26
C ALA A 141 6.83 -6.80 -1.81
N ASN A 142 6.26 -6.33 -0.71
CA ASN A 142 5.03 -6.89 -0.17
C ASN A 142 3.81 -6.22 -0.81
N LEU A 143 2.77 -7.02 -1.09
CA LEU A 143 1.49 -6.54 -1.54
C LEU A 143 0.46 -6.65 -0.41
N TYR A 144 -0.15 -5.52 -0.09
CA TYR A 144 -1.14 -5.39 0.97
C TYR A 144 -2.52 -5.06 0.41
N MET A 145 -3.56 -5.70 0.93
CA MET A 145 -4.95 -5.34 0.69
C MET A 145 -5.48 -4.54 1.89
N HIS A 146 -5.99 -3.34 1.66
CA HIS A 146 -6.48 -2.44 2.71
C HIS A 146 -8.01 -2.34 2.67
N PHE A 147 -8.62 -2.16 3.85
CA PHE A 147 -10.07 -2.07 4.03
C PHE A 147 -10.45 -0.74 4.72
N PRO A 148 -10.48 0.39 3.99
CA PRO A 148 -10.75 1.71 4.57
C PRO A 148 -12.11 1.82 5.26
N ARG A 149 -13.13 1.10 4.77
CA ARG A 149 -14.47 1.11 5.39
C ARG A 149 -14.53 0.43 6.77
N MET A 150 -13.51 -0.36 7.12
CA MET A 150 -13.44 -1.03 8.41
C MET A 150 -12.68 -0.22 9.48
N ILE A 151 -12.26 1.01 9.18
CA ILE A 151 -11.55 1.86 10.14
C ILE A 151 -12.44 2.14 11.35
N HIS A 152 -12.03 1.65 12.51
CA HIS A 152 -12.71 1.90 13.78
C HIS A 152 -11.71 1.97 14.93
N LYS A 153 -12.15 2.59 16.03
CA LYS A 153 -11.45 2.50 17.32
C LYS A 153 -12.04 1.33 18.11
N HIS A 154 -11.18 0.52 18.70
CA HIS A 154 -11.59 -0.55 19.58
C HIS A 154 -12.37 0.03 20.78
N PRO A 155 -13.57 -0.50 21.12
CA PRO A 155 -14.47 0.10 22.12
C PRO A 155 -13.81 0.32 23.49
N HIS A 156 -13.08 -0.68 23.97
CA HIS A 156 -12.49 -0.66 25.32
C HIS A 156 -11.18 0.15 25.43
N ILE A 157 -10.26 0.02 24.48
CA ILE A 157 -8.93 0.65 24.55
C ILE A 157 -8.82 1.98 23.79
N ARG A 158 -9.87 2.37 23.03
CA ARG A 158 -9.95 3.59 22.20
C ARG A 158 -8.81 3.77 21.18
N ARG A 159 -8.04 2.72 20.89
CA ARG A 159 -7.00 2.69 19.85
C ARG A 159 -7.59 2.19 18.54
N PHE A 160 -7.04 2.64 17.42
CA PHE A 160 -7.41 2.12 16.10
C PHE A 160 -7.11 0.62 16.01
N SER A 161 -8.07 -0.15 15.54
CA SER A 161 -7.87 -1.55 15.20
C SER A 161 -7.43 -1.63 13.74
N ASN A 162 -6.30 -2.28 13.49
CA ASN A 162 -5.74 -2.49 12.15
C ASN A 162 -5.71 -3.97 11.75
N MET A 163 -6.30 -4.85 12.57
CA MET A 163 -6.49 -6.26 12.26
C MET A 163 -7.84 -6.44 11.57
N VAL A 164 -7.86 -7.28 10.53
CA VAL A 164 -9.11 -7.77 9.95
C VAL A 164 -9.58 -8.99 10.77
N PRO A 165 -10.85 -9.11 11.16
CA PRO A 165 -11.38 -10.27 11.89
C PRO A 165 -11.10 -11.58 11.16
N TRP A 166 -10.81 -12.64 11.92
CA TRP A 166 -10.40 -13.94 11.38
C TRP A 166 -11.40 -14.51 10.37
N ASP A 167 -12.68 -14.47 10.71
CA ASP A 167 -13.73 -15.05 9.88
C ASP A 167 -13.82 -14.32 8.53
N LEU A 168 -13.71 -12.99 8.54
CA LEU A 168 -13.69 -12.19 7.32
C LEU A 168 -12.47 -12.48 6.45
N GLN A 169 -11.32 -12.81 7.03
CA GLN A 169 -10.15 -13.26 6.26
C GLN A 169 -10.42 -14.58 5.55
N GLY A 170 -11.11 -15.52 6.21
CA GLY A 170 -11.50 -16.81 5.63
C GLY A 170 -12.48 -16.61 4.48
N THR A 171 -13.59 -15.93 4.73
CA THR A 171 -14.64 -15.62 3.75
C THR A 171 -14.07 -14.93 2.52
N LEU A 172 -13.22 -13.91 2.71
CA LEU A 172 -12.58 -13.21 1.60
C LEU A 172 -11.76 -14.16 0.71
N TRP A 173 -11.02 -15.10 1.29
CA TRP A 173 -10.23 -16.03 0.50
C TRP A 173 -11.09 -17.06 -0.22
N GLU A 174 -12.11 -17.60 0.45
CA GLU A 174 -12.98 -18.65 -0.09
C GLU A 174 -13.94 -18.13 -1.15
N GLU A 175 -14.49 -16.93 -0.97
CA GLU A 175 -15.54 -16.39 -1.82
C GLU A 175 -15.02 -15.42 -2.89
N VAL A 176 -13.84 -14.81 -2.68
CA VAL A 176 -13.32 -13.79 -3.60
C VAL A 176 -11.97 -14.17 -4.19
N ILE A 177 -10.95 -14.39 -3.35
CA ILE A 177 -9.57 -14.53 -3.84
C ILE A 177 -9.38 -15.84 -4.61
N ILE A 178 -9.70 -16.99 -4.01
CA ILE A 178 -9.53 -18.30 -4.65
C ILE A 178 -10.38 -18.41 -5.92
N PRO A 179 -11.68 -18.03 -5.93
CA PRO A 179 -12.47 -18.02 -7.15
C PRO A 179 -11.87 -17.14 -8.26
N ALA A 180 -11.41 -15.93 -7.92
CA ALA A 180 -10.74 -15.06 -8.88
C ALA A 180 -9.46 -15.68 -9.45
N MET A 181 -8.65 -16.34 -8.60
CA MET A 181 -7.45 -17.05 -9.04
C MET A 181 -7.80 -18.17 -10.03
N ARG A 182 -8.83 -18.96 -9.75
CA ARG A 182 -9.27 -20.08 -10.58
C ARG A 182 -9.83 -19.62 -11.93
N HIS A 183 -10.54 -18.51 -11.97
CA HIS A 183 -11.11 -17.99 -13.22
C HIS A 183 -10.03 -17.54 -14.21
N VAL A 184 -8.91 -17.04 -13.69
CA VAL A 184 -7.78 -16.55 -14.50
C VAL A 184 -6.80 -17.66 -14.89
N ALA A 185 -6.79 -18.76 -14.14
CA ALA A 185 -5.89 -19.88 -14.36
C ALA A 185 -6.26 -20.67 -15.62
N THR A 186 -5.24 -21.11 -16.35
CA THR A 186 -5.42 -22.07 -17.43
C THR A 186 -5.79 -23.46 -16.89
N PRO A 187 -6.38 -24.35 -17.70
CA PRO A 187 -6.70 -25.72 -17.27
C PRO A 187 -5.50 -26.49 -16.71
N ALA A 188 -4.29 -26.24 -17.22
CA ALA A 188 -3.05 -26.85 -16.74
C ALA A 188 -2.58 -26.28 -15.38
N GLU A 189 -2.98 -25.05 -15.05
CA GLU A 189 -2.60 -24.36 -13.81
C GLU A 189 -3.57 -24.66 -12.65
N LEU A 190 -4.82 -25.01 -12.94
CA LEU A 190 -5.86 -25.29 -11.93
C LEU A 190 -5.44 -26.26 -10.81
N PRO A 191 -4.73 -27.39 -11.07
CA PRO A 191 -4.32 -28.31 -10.00
C PRO A 191 -3.37 -27.69 -8.96
N TYR A 192 -2.69 -26.60 -9.32
CA TYR A 192 -1.72 -25.90 -8.48
C TYR A 192 -2.34 -24.79 -7.64
N ILE A 193 -3.59 -24.40 -7.92
CA ILE A 193 -4.35 -23.43 -7.14
C ILE A 193 -5.20 -24.23 -6.14
N GLY A 194 -5.14 -23.87 -4.86
CA GLY A 194 -5.95 -24.55 -3.84
C GLY A 194 -7.44 -24.36 -4.11
N PHE A 195 -8.26 -25.40 -3.92
CA PHE A 195 -9.69 -25.30 -4.18
C PHE A 195 -10.47 -24.78 -2.98
N ASN A 196 -10.03 -25.11 -1.75
CA ASN A 196 -10.64 -24.66 -0.50
C ASN A 196 -9.66 -24.76 0.68
N ARG A 197 -10.05 -24.26 1.86
CA ARG A 197 -9.21 -24.28 3.07
C ARG A 197 -8.84 -25.69 3.52
N GLU A 198 -9.73 -26.66 3.37
CA GLU A 198 -9.49 -28.05 3.78
C GLU A 198 -8.39 -28.71 2.94
N GLU A 199 -8.43 -28.53 1.62
CA GLU A 199 -7.41 -29.04 0.72
C GLU A 199 -6.08 -28.30 0.91
N LEU A 200 -6.10 -26.98 1.13
CA LEU A 200 -4.90 -26.22 1.46
C LEU A 200 -4.29 -26.69 2.79
N ALA A 201 -5.12 -26.99 3.80
CA ALA A 201 -4.68 -27.56 5.06
C ALA A 201 -4.12 -28.98 4.87
N PHE A 202 -4.73 -29.80 4.00
CA PHE A 202 -4.24 -31.12 3.65
C PHE A 202 -2.87 -31.05 2.96
N LYS A 203 -2.74 -30.26 1.89
CA LYS A 203 -1.47 -30.03 1.16
C LYS A 203 -0.37 -29.44 2.06
N ALA A 204 -0.75 -28.66 3.08
CA ALA A 204 0.18 -28.11 4.05
C ALA A 204 0.69 -29.17 5.05
N ARG A 205 -0.14 -30.15 5.44
CA ARG A 205 0.26 -31.25 6.34
C ARG A 205 1.35 -32.13 5.73
N GLU A 206 1.31 -32.35 4.41
CA GLU A 206 2.30 -33.17 3.71
C GLU A 206 3.70 -32.52 3.61
N LYS A 207 3.81 -31.19 3.73
CA LYS A 207 5.07 -30.46 3.50
C LYS A 207 5.96 -30.25 4.74
N GLY A 208 5.53 -30.70 5.92
CA GLY A 208 6.30 -30.53 7.15
C GLY A 208 6.40 -29.08 7.64
N GLU A 209 6.81 -28.89 8.90
CA GLU A 209 6.63 -27.69 9.75
C GLU A 209 7.19 -26.35 9.25
N LYS A 210 7.85 -26.29 8.08
CA LYS A 210 8.26 -25.01 7.48
C LYS A 210 7.08 -24.41 6.72
N ARG A 211 6.29 -23.62 7.45
CA ARG A 211 5.18 -22.76 6.98
C ARG A 211 5.61 -21.78 5.88
N ALA A 212 5.94 -22.26 4.68
CA ALA A 212 5.91 -21.41 3.51
C ALA A 212 4.44 -21.08 3.26
N GLU A 213 4.08 -19.80 3.38
CA GLU A 213 2.75 -19.30 3.04
C GLU A 213 2.43 -19.74 1.60
N ALA A 214 1.55 -20.74 1.46
CA ALA A 214 1.20 -21.31 0.17
C ALA A 214 0.80 -20.19 -0.78
N SER A 215 1.52 -20.06 -1.89
CA SER A 215 1.34 -18.97 -2.85
C SER A 215 1.46 -19.49 -4.27
N TYR A 216 0.85 -18.75 -5.19
CA TYR A 216 0.83 -19.07 -6.61
C TYR A 216 1.38 -17.87 -7.42
N PRO A 217 2.33 -18.10 -8.34
CA PRO A 217 2.92 -17.03 -9.14
C PRO A 217 1.99 -16.63 -10.31
N PHE A 218 1.60 -15.36 -10.35
CA PHE A 218 0.87 -14.78 -11.47
C PHE A 218 1.81 -14.05 -12.43
N LYS A 219 1.66 -14.29 -13.74
CA LYS A 219 2.27 -13.46 -14.78
C LYS A 219 1.57 -12.09 -14.83
N PRO A 220 2.24 -11.01 -15.27
CA PRO A 220 1.65 -9.66 -15.37
C PRO A 220 0.25 -9.60 -15.99
N ALA A 221 0.04 -10.24 -17.14
CA ALA A 221 -1.25 -10.24 -17.83
C ALA A 221 -2.36 -10.99 -17.07
N GLN A 222 -2.00 -12.10 -16.41
CA GLN A 222 -2.94 -12.84 -15.56
C GLN A 222 -3.26 -12.01 -14.31
N LEU A 223 -2.29 -11.30 -13.76
CA LEU A 223 -2.47 -10.49 -12.56
C LEU A 223 -3.44 -9.32 -12.77
N THR A 224 -3.40 -8.67 -13.94
CA THR A 224 -4.41 -7.66 -14.30
C THR A 224 -5.82 -8.26 -14.31
N LYS A 225 -6.00 -9.39 -15.00
CA LYS A 225 -7.28 -10.11 -15.04
C LYS A 225 -7.74 -10.56 -13.65
N PHE A 226 -6.82 -10.95 -12.79
CA PHE A 226 -7.11 -11.35 -11.41
C PHE A 226 -7.70 -10.20 -10.59
N PHE A 227 -7.15 -8.99 -10.70
CA PHE A 227 -7.74 -7.84 -10.02
C PHE A 227 -9.06 -7.38 -10.64
N GLU A 228 -9.22 -7.51 -11.96
CA GLU A 228 -10.52 -7.30 -12.62
C GLU A 228 -11.57 -8.27 -12.08
N GLU A 229 -11.22 -9.55 -11.96
CA GLU A 229 -12.12 -10.58 -11.46
C GLU A 229 -12.50 -10.38 -9.99
N ILE A 230 -11.54 -9.99 -9.13
CA ILE A 230 -11.86 -9.60 -7.75
C ILE A 230 -12.94 -8.52 -7.74
N ASN A 231 -12.80 -7.48 -8.57
CA ASN A 231 -13.78 -6.39 -8.62
C ASN A 231 -15.13 -6.88 -9.13
N THR A 232 -15.15 -7.78 -10.11
CA THR A 232 -16.38 -8.41 -10.62
C THR A 232 -17.09 -9.17 -9.50
N ILE A 233 -16.39 -10.09 -8.82
CA ILE A 233 -16.98 -10.90 -7.75
C ILE A 233 -17.51 -10.01 -6.62
N VAL A 234 -16.71 -9.06 -6.15
CA VAL A 234 -17.10 -8.13 -5.08
C VAL A 234 -18.33 -7.30 -5.46
N SER A 235 -18.51 -6.99 -6.75
CA SER A 235 -19.68 -6.25 -7.23
C SER A 235 -20.94 -7.11 -7.36
N LEU A 236 -20.80 -8.44 -7.42
CA LEU A 236 -21.90 -9.40 -7.53
C LEU A 236 -22.40 -9.89 -6.17
N ILE A 237 -21.57 -9.80 -5.12
CA ILE A 237 -21.98 -10.16 -3.76
C ILE A 237 -22.98 -9.10 -3.27
N PRO A 238 -24.24 -9.48 -2.96
CA PRO A 238 -25.15 -8.58 -2.27
C PRO A 238 -24.61 -8.38 -0.87
N TRP A 239 -23.89 -7.27 -0.65
CA TRP A 239 -23.49 -6.84 0.67
C TRP A 239 -24.77 -6.44 1.41
N HIS A 240 -25.38 -7.38 2.12
CA HIS A 240 -26.38 -7.08 3.13
C HIS A 240 -25.66 -6.30 4.24
N CYS A 241 -25.73 -4.98 4.16
CA CYS A 241 -25.40 -4.10 5.26
C CYS A 241 -26.61 -4.13 6.20
N ASP A 242 -26.56 -5.01 7.19
CA ASP A 242 -27.39 -4.90 8.40
C ASP A 242 -26.73 -3.95 9.41
#